data_AF-A0A6N7GWB0-F1
#
_entry.id   AF-A0A6N7GWB0-F1
#
_cell.length_a   1.000
_cell.length_b   1.000
_cell.length_c   1.000
_cell.angle_alpha   90.00
_cell.angle_beta   90.00
_cell.angle_gamma   90.00
#
_symmetry.space_group_name_H-M   'P 1'
#
loop_
_entity.id
_entity.type
_entity.pdbx_description
1 polymer ?
#
loop_
_entity_poly.entity_id
_entity_poly.type
_entity_poly.pdbx_seq_one_letter_code
_entity_poly.pdbx_strand_id
1 'polypeptide(L)'
;MRNLLGFLLAIGLVAFLFIYLEQNHFRIAGLNALDTSSLNVKLVIIAALAVVVLGLFRGRFSQAIKAILIWVAIVLALAVGYTYRFELRDVADRVVAEFLPGHAATRGRIVEVARGRTGNFVVVTQVNGAPMPMILDTGASSVVLTNEAAKAAGLPLEVLSYTVAVDTANGRARAASVTLQSIGVGGIVERDVSALIAQPGQLRQSLLGMSFLNRLEGWEVRGDRLVLRAYP
;
A
#
# COMPACT_ATOMS: atom_id res chain seq x y z
N MET A 1 22.08 -17.96 29.30
CA MET A 1 22.41 -18.22 30.73
C MET A 1 23.87 -18.64 30.96
N ARG A 2 24.47 -19.51 30.12
CA ARG A 2 25.87 -19.98 30.25
C ARG A 2 26.95 -18.87 30.32
N ASN A 3 26.67 -17.70 29.73
CA ASN A 3 27.62 -16.58 29.66
C ASN A 3 27.53 -15.61 30.86
N LEU A 4 26.42 -15.63 31.61
CA LEU A 4 26.28 -14.82 32.83
C LEU A 4 27.03 -15.48 33.99
N LEU A 5 27.04 -16.82 34.02
CA LEU A 5 27.80 -17.61 35.00
C LEU A 5 29.31 -17.37 34.85
N GLY A 6 29.83 -17.35 33.61
CA GLY A 6 31.23 -17.03 33.34
C GLY A 6 31.62 -15.60 33.73
N PHE A 7 30.69 -14.65 33.59
CA PHE A 7 30.89 -13.26 34.02
C PHE A 7 30.96 -13.14 35.54
N LEU A 8 30.04 -13.80 36.26
CA LEU A 8 30.03 -13.84 37.72
C LEU A 8 31.25 -14.58 38.28
N LEU A 9 31.71 -15.65 37.62
CA LEU A 9 32.92 -16.39 38.01
C LEU A 9 34.19 -15.58 37.80
N ALA A 10 34.29 -14.81 36.71
CA ALA A 10 35.45 -13.95 36.47
C ALA A 10 35.54 -12.80 37.48
N ILE A 11 34.41 -12.15 37.79
CA ILE A 11 34.33 -11.13 38.84
C ILE A 11 34.66 -11.74 40.20
N GLY A 12 34.11 -12.92 40.50
CA GLY A 12 34.39 -13.66 41.72
C GLY A 12 35.87 -14.03 41.86
N LEU A 13 36.53 -14.44 40.77
CA LEU A 13 37.96 -14.76 40.76
C LEU A 13 38.83 -13.53 41.01
N VAL A 14 38.50 -12.38 40.40
CA VAL A 14 39.22 -11.12 40.61
C VAL A 14 39.02 -10.61 42.04
N ALA A 15 37.79 -10.65 42.55
CA ALA A 15 37.49 -10.28 43.93
C ALA A 15 38.16 -11.23 44.94
N PHE A 16 38.19 -12.54 44.66
CA PHE A 16 38.88 -13.54 45.47
C PHE A 16 40.40 -13.31 45.45
N LEU A 17 40.99 -13.02 44.28
CA LEU A 17 42.41 -12.72 44.18
C LEU A 17 42.77 -11.43 44.94
N PHE A 18 41.92 -10.41 44.87
CA PHE A 18 42.05 -9.17 45.64
C PHE A 18 42.03 -9.43 47.14
N ILE A 19 41.01 -10.14 47.64
CA ILE A 19 40.87 -10.47 49.06
C ILE A 19 42.00 -11.41 49.52
N TYR A 20 42.41 -12.37 48.70
CA TYR A 20 43.51 -13.30 49.02
C TYR A 20 44.86 -12.57 49.12
N LEU A 21 45.10 -11.58 48.26
CA LEU A 21 46.30 -10.74 48.31
C LEU A 21 46.26 -9.74 49.48
N GLU A 22 45.06 -9.34 49.92
CA GLU A 22 44.86 -8.43 51.06
C GLU A 22 44.95 -9.17 52.41
N GLN A 23 44.40 -10.39 52.51
CA GLN A 23 44.41 -11.21 53.73
C GLN A 23 45.74 -11.91 53.98
N ASN A 24 46.41 -12.38 52.92
CA ASN A 24 47.74 -12.92 53.09
C ASN A 24 48.73 -11.76 53.09
N HIS A 25 49.17 -11.37 54.29
CA HIS A 25 50.43 -10.62 54.44
C HIS A 25 51.60 -11.50 53.99
N PHE A 26 51.69 -11.79 52.69
CA PHE A 26 52.74 -12.58 52.07
C PHE A 26 54.01 -11.73 52.08
N ARG A 27 54.71 -11.79 53.20
CA ARG A 27 56.05 -11.22 53.39
C ARG A 27 57.04 -12.08 52.62
N ILE A 28 57.08 -11.89 51.29
CA ILE A 28 58.19 -12.39 50.49
C ILE A 28 59.41 -11.57 50.89
N ALA A 29 60.39 -12.26 51.47
CA ALA A 29 61.65 -11.70 51.95
C ALA A 29 62.29 -10.81 50.86
N GLY A 30 62.30 -9.50 51.10
CA GLY A 30 63.01 -8.52 50.28
C GLY A 30 62.18 -7.44 49.61
N LEU A 31 60.84 -7.50 49.64
CA LEU A 31 59.98 -6.46 49.04
C LEU A 31 59.16 -5.72 50.11
N ASN A 32 59.82 -4.83 50.87
CA ASN A 32 59.18 -3.90 51.80
C ASN A 32 58.38 -2.77 51.11
N ALA A 33 57.92 -2.96 49.87
CA ALA A 33 57.16 -1.94 49.14
C ALA A 33 56.25 -2.58 48.10
N LEU A 34 55.20 -3.26 48.55
CA LEU A 34 53.89 -2.97 47.98
C LEU A 34 53.28 -1.87 48.85
N ASP A 35 53.95 -0.71 48.87
CA ASP A 35 53.29 0.52 49.25
C ASP A 35 52.14 0.68 48.25
N THR A 36 50.92 0.42 48.70
CA THR A 36 49.68 0.53 47.92
C THR A 36 49.48 1.96 47.38
N SER A 37 50.28 2.91 47.86
CA SER A 37 50.40 4.28 47.39
C SER A 37 51.25 4.42 46.11
N SER A 38 52.15 3.47 45.84
CA SER A 38 53.09 3.54 44.72
C SER A 38 52.38 3.38 43.36
N LEU A 39 52.65 4.33 42.46
CA LEU A 39 52.04 4.44 41.13
C LEU A 39 52.16 3.14 40.31
N ASN A 40 53.26 2.41 40.51
CA ASN A 40 53.60 1.19 39.77
C ASN A 40 52.61 0.05 40.02
N VAL A 41 52.15 -0.14 41.27
CA VAL A 41 51.17 -1.19 41.61
C VAL A 41 49.81 -0.88 41.00
N LYS A 42 49.39 0.39 41.04
CA LYS A 42 48.14 0.85 40.41
C LYS A 42 48.19 0.68 38.89
N LEU A 43 49.34 0.96 38.26
CA LEU A 43 49.53 0.76 36.81
C LEU A 43 49.44 -0.70 36.39
N VAL A 44 50.00 -1.64 37.17
CA VAL A 44 49.90 -3.08 36.90
C VAL A 44 48.45 -3.56 37.02
N ILE A 45 47.70 -3.07 38.02
CA ILE A 45 46.29 -3.40 38.20
C ILE A 45 45.43 -2.85 37.05
N ILE A 46 45.66 -1.60 36.64
CA ILE A 46 44.96 -0.98 35.50
C ILE A 46 45.27 -1.72 34.19
N ALA A 47 46.53 -2.11 33.97
CA ALA A 47 46.92 -2.87 32.79
C ALA A 47 46.26 -4.27 32.77
N ALA A 48 46.23 -4.96 33.90
CA ALA A 48 45.57 -6.26 34.02
C ALA A 48 44.05 -6.15 33.78
N LEU A 49 43.39 -5.15 34.36
CA LEU A 49 41.97 -4.84 34.12
C LEU A 49 41.72 -4.49 32.65
N ALA A 50 42.58 -3.70 32.02
CA ALA A 50 42.47 -3.34 30.62
C ALA A 50 42.57 -4.57 29.71
N VAL A 51 43.48 -5.51 29.99
CA VAL A 51 43.62 -6.76 29.23
C VAL A 51 42.39 -7.66 29.40
N VAL A 52 41.85 -7.77 30.60
CA VAL A 52 40.61 -8.52 30.87
C VAL A 52 39.41 -7.88 30.18
N VAL A 53 39.25 -6.56 30.27
CA VAL A 53 38.18 -5.81 29.59
C VAL A 53 38.33 -5.96 28.08
N LEU A 54 39.53 -5.74 27.51
CA LEU A 54 39.76 -5.91 26.07
C LEU A 54 39.55 -7.37 25.61
N GLY A 55 39.88 -8.36 26.44
CA GLY A 55 39.58 -9.78 26.19
C GLY A 55 38.08 -10.08 26.22
N LEU A 56 37.33 -9.48 27.14
CA LEU A 56 35.88 -9.60 27.27
C LEU A 56 35.12 -8.84 26.14
N PHE A 57 35.69 -7.75 25.64
CA PHE A 57 35.10 -6.93 24.57
C PHE A 57 35.52 -7.35 23.16
N ARG A 58 36.62 -8.11 23.00
CA ARG A 58 37.17 -8.54 21.69
C ARG A 58 36.17 -9.29 20.79
N GLY A 59 35.16 -9.94 21.36
CA GLY A 59 34.09 -10.62 20.59
C GLY A 59 32.76 -9.86 20.49
N ARG A 60 32.52 -8.84 21.33
CA ARG A 60 31.21 -8.19 21.48
C ARG A 60 31.09 -6.84 20.77
N PHE A 61 32.21 -6.15 20.51
CA PHE A 61 32.18 -4.87 19.78
C PHE A 61 31.71 -5.06 18.32
N SER A 62 32.14 -6.15 17.67
CA SER A 62 31.63 -6.53 16.35
C SER A 62 30.14 -6.85 16.38
N GLN A 63 29.62 -7.46 17.46
CA GLN A 63 28.19 -7.76 17.60
C GLN A 63 27.36 -6.50 17.88
N ALA A 64 27.87 -5.58 18.71
CA ALA A 64 27.21 -4.30 18.98
C ALA A 64 27.14 -3.43 17.71
N ILE A 65 28.25 -3.34 16.95
CA ILE A 65 28.26 -2.63 15.66
C ILE A 65 27.29 -3.29 14.67
N LYS A 66 27.29 -4.63 14.56
CA LYS A 66 26.33 -5.33 13.70
C LYS A 66 24.88 -5.04 14.08
N ALA A 67 24.56 -5.04 15.38
CA ALA A 67 23.22 -4.72 15.86
C ALA A 67 22.80 -3.27 15.53
N ILE A 68 23.71 -2.31 15.72
CA ILE A 68 23.47 -0.90 15.35
C ILE A 68 23.24 -0.78 13.85
N LEU A 69 24.06 -1.43 13.02
CA LEU A 69 23.90 -1.42 11.57
C LEU A 69 22.56 -2.01 11.13
N ILE A 70 22.11 -3.12 11.76
CA ILE A 70 20.81 -3.72 11.50
C ILE A 70 19.67 -2.77 11.87
N TRP A 71 19.73 -2.14 13.05
CA TRP A 71 18.71 -1.17 13.47
C TRP A 71 18.65 0.06 12.57
N VAL A 72 19.81 0.60 12.17
CA VAL A 72 19.89 1.69 11.21
C VAL A 72 19.29 1.26 9.87
N ALA A 73 19.62 0.07 9.38
CA ALA A 73 19.05 -0.46 8.14
C ALA A 73 17.52 -0.63 8.23
N ILE A 74 17.00 -1.14 9.35
CA ILE A 74 15.55 -1.27 9.59
C ILE A 74 14.88 0.10 9.62
N VAL A 75 15.42 1.07 10.37
CA VAL A 75 14.86 2.43 10.43
C VAL A 75 14.89 3.08 9.05
N LEU A 76 15.97 2.89 8.29
CA LEU A 76 16.10 3.43 6.94
C LEU A 76 15.10 2.77 5.98
N ALA A 77 14.94 1.45 6.05
CA ALA A 77 13.94 0.71 5.27
C ALA A 77 12.52 1.13 5.63
N LEU A 78 12.21 1.35 6.91
CA LEU A 78 10.92 1.86 7.36
C LEU A 78 10.69 3.31 6.93
N ALA A 79 11.71 4.17 7.00
CA ALA A 79 11.62 5.55 6.54
C ALA A 79 11.39 5.62 5.02
N VAL A 80 12.11 4.82 4.25
CA VAL A 80 11.87 4.65 2.80
C VAL A 80 10.46 4.12 2.56
N GLY A 81 10.05 3.03 3.22
CA GLY A 81 8.71 2.45 3.08
C GLY A 81 7.59 3.43 3.47
N TYR A 82 7.81 4.27 4.49
CA TYR A 82 6.88 5.31 4.89
C TYR A 82 6.85 6.47 3.90
N THR A 83 8.00 6.87 3.37
CA THR A 83 8.12 7.96 2.38
C THR A 83 7.42 7.56 1.09
N TYR A 84 7.69 6.34 0.61
CA TYR A 84 7.11 5.77 -0.60
C TYR A 84 5.81 5.00 -0.37
N ARG A 85 5.14 5.23 0.77
CA ARG A 85 3.92 4.48 1.15
C ARG A 85 2.79 4.64 0.14
N PHE A 86 2.76 5.75 -0.59
CA PHE A 86 1.74 6.01 -1.59
C PHE A 86 2.05 5.28 -2.89
N GLU A 87 3.30 5.32 -3.39
CA GLU A 87 3.67 4.55 -4.60
C GLU A 87 3.63 3.04 -4.37
N LEU A 88 4.02 2.55 -3.19
CA LEU A 88 3.95 1.13 -2.84
C LEU A 88 2.51 0.61 -2.85
N ARG A 89 1.53 1.44 -2.45
CA ARG A 89 0.11 1.08 -2.53
C ARG A 89 -0.35 0.99 -3.98
N ASP A 90 0.02 1.92 -4.85
CA ASP A 90 -0.38 1.83 -6.26
C ASP A 90 0.23 0.62 -6.97
N VAL A 91 1.47 0.24 -6.62
CA VAL A 91 2.11 -0.97 -7.18
C VAL A 91 1.40 -2.22 -6.67
N ALA A 92 1.08 -2.28 -5.38
CA ALA A 92 0.29 -3.38 -4.82
C ALA A 92 -1.10 -3.47 -5.48
N ASP A 93 -1.79 -2.34 -5.67
CA ASP A 93 -3.09 -2.28 -6.32
C ASP A 93 -3.01 -2.73 -7.79
N ARG A 94 -1.93 -2.41 -8.51
CA ARG A 94 -1.71 -2.88 -9.89
C ARG A 94 -1.46 -4.39 -9.96
N VAL A 95 -0.61 -4.92 -9.08
CA VAL A 95 -0.33 -6.36 -9.01
C VAL A 95 -1.62 -7.12 -8.63
N VAL A 96 -2.38 -6.62 -7.66
CA VAL A 96 -3.67 -7.21 -7.27
C VAL A 96 -4.71 -7.11 -8.40
N ALA A 97 -4.77 -6.00 -9.14
CA ALA A 97 -5.65 -5.84 -10.30
C ALA A 97 -5.26 -6.75 -11.48
N GLU A 98 -3.99 -7.16 -11.59
CA GLU A 98 -3.53 -8.13 -12.58
C GLU A 98 -3.96 -9.56 -12.23
N PHE A 99 -4.08 -9.88 -10.93
CA PHE A 99 -4.63 -11.15 -10.46
C PHE A 99 -6.17 -11.15 -10.34
N LEU A 100 -6.82 -9.98 -10.28
CA LEU A 100 -8.28 -9.80 -10.16
C LEU A 100 -8.79 -8.81 -11.22
N PRO A 101 -9.20 -9.29 -12.41
CA PRO A 101 -9.69 -8.44 -13.49
C PRO A 101 -10.95 -7.66 -13.07
N GLY A 102 -10.91 -6.33 -13.23
CA GLY A 102 -12.09 -5.45 -13.05
C GLY A 102 -12.03 -4.44 -11.90
N HIS A 103 -10.91 -4.33 -11.17
CA HIS A 103 -10.77 -3.35 -10.08
C HIS A 103 -10.40 -1.95 -10.60
N ALA A 104 -11.25 -0.97 -10.31
CA ALA A 104 -10.99 0.45 -10.55
C ALA A 104 -10.12 1.03 -9.42
N ALA A 105 -8.89 1.45 -9.72
CA ALA A 105 -8.04 2.15 -8.75
C ALA A 105 -8.64 3.55 -8.49
N THR A 106 -9.19 3.74 -7.30
CA THR A 106 -9.83 5.00 -6.88
C THR A 106 -8.87 5.76 -5.96
N ARG A 107 -8.32 6.90 -6.42
CA ARG A 107 -7.63 7.85 -5.53
C ARG A 107 -8.58 9.00 -5.22
N GLY A 108 -9.30 8.91 -4.11
CA GLY A 108 -10.27 9.93 -3.72
C GLY A 108 -11.41 10.03 -4.72
N ARG A 109 -11.57 11.19 -5.37
CA ARG A 109 -12.62 11.46 -6.37
C ARG A 109 -12.16 11.30 -7.82
N ILE A 110 -10.98 10.69 -8.02
CA ILE A 110 -10.40 10.44 -9.33
C ILE A 110 -10.42 8.93 -9.62
N VAL A 111 -10.94 8.58 -10.79
CA VAL A 111 -10.96 7.20 -11.31
C VAL A 111 -10.14 7.13 -12.59
N GLU A 112 -9.15 6.24 -12.62
CA GLU A 112 -8.38 5.93 -13.82
C GLU A 112 -8.82 4.56 -14.38
N VAL A 113 -9.09 4.53 -15.68
CA VAL A 113 -9.45 3.29 -16.41
C VAL A 113 -8.44 3.08 -17.54
N ALA A 114 -7.82 1.91 -17.58
CA ALA A 114 -6.92 1.53 -18.65
C ALA A 114 -7.71 1.15 -19.92
N ARG A 115 -7.14 1.47 -21.09
CA ARG A 115 -7.71 1.08 -22.38
C ARG A 115 -7.72 -0.45 -22.51
N GLY A 116 -8.85 -1.00 -22.96
CA GLY A 116 -8.96 -2.43 -23.23
C GLY A 116 -8.18 -2.85 -24.48
N ARG A 117 -7.95 -4.16 -24.64
CA ARG A 117 -7.23 -4.74 -25.79
C ARG A 117 -7.90 -4.46 -27.14
N THR A 118 -9.19 -4.16 -27.14
CA THR A 118 -10.00 -3.82 -28.32
C THR A 118 -9.92 -2.34 -28.69
N GLY A 119 -9.16 -1.52 -27.96
CA GLY A 119 -9.02 -0.09 -28.19
C GLY A 119 -10.08 0.77 -27.50
N ASN A 120 -11.16 0.19 -26.98
CA ASN A 120 -12.21 0.91 -26.26
C ASN A 120 -11.92 0.97 -24.76
N PHE A 121 -12.42 2.01 -24.09
CA PHE A 121 -12.45 2.06 -22.63
C PHE A 121 -13.69 1.33 -22.13
N VAL A 122 -13.49 0.20 -21.45
CA VAL A 122 -14.57 -0.53 -20.78
C VAL A 122 -14.51 -0.19 -19.30
N VAL A 123 -15.58 0.39 -18.79
CA VAL A 123 -15.71 0.85 -17.42
C VAL A 123 -16.68 -0.09 -16.70
N VAL A 124 -16.29 -0.65 -15.57
CA VAL A 124 -17.23 -1.37 -14.69
C VAL A 124 -18.04 -0.33 -13.92
N THR A 125 -19.33 -0.27 -14.20
CA THR A 125 -20.26 0.65 -13.55
C THR A 125 -21.17 -0.09 -12.58
N GLN A 126 -21.82 0.64 -11.68
CA GLN A 126 -22.89 0.13 -10.82
C GLN A 126 -24.16 0.94 -11.08
N VAL A 127 -25.10 0.37 -11.83
CA VAL A 127 -26.38 1.04 -12.13
C VAL A 127 -27.43 0.55 -11.17
N ASN A 128 -28.01 1.44 -10.37
CA ASN A 128 -28.93 1.10 -9.27
C ASN A 128 -28.37 -0.01 -8.36
N GLY A 129 -27.04 -0.06 -8.17
CA GLY A 129 -26.34 -1.10 -7.40
C GLY A 129 -26.01 -2.40 -8.16
N ALA A 130 -26.51 -2.59 -9.39
CA ALA A 130 -26.17 -3.74 -10.23
C ALA A 130 -24.86 -3.48 -11.00
N PRO A 131 -23.82 -4.32 -10.84
CA PRO A 131 -22.56 -4.15 -11.56
C PRO A 131 -22.72 -4.55 -13.03
N MET A 132 -22.26 -3.69 -13.94
CA MET A 132 -22.26 -3.99 -15.38
C MET A 132 -21.13 -3.28 -16.12
N PRO A 133 -20.48 -3.93 -17.11
CA PRO A 133 -19.51 -3.27 -17.95
C PRO A 133 -20.20 -2.35 -18.97
N MET A 134 -19.66 -1.15 -19.15
CA MET A 134 -20.11 -0.18 -20.16
C MET A 134 -18.92 0.32 -20.97
N ILE A 135 -19.12 0.54 -22.27
CA ILE A 135 -18.12 1.20 -23.11
C ILE A 135 -18.25 2.71 -22.97
N LEU A 136 -17.14 3.42 -22.77
CA LEU A 136 -17.12 4.88 -22.90
C LEU A 136 -17.43 5.26 -24.36
N ASP A 137 -18.51 6.02 -24.56
CA ASP A 137 -18.90 6.50 -25.88
C ASP A 137 -19.22 8.00 -25.83
N THR A 138 -18.26 8.83 -26.26
CA THR A 138 -18.41 10.28 -26.31
C THR A 138 -19.33 10.75 -27.44
N GLY A 139 -19.66 9.87 -28.40
CA GLY A 139 -20.63 10.14 -29.45
C GLY A 139 -22.08 9.92 -28.99
N ALA A 140 -22.29 9.18 -27.90
CA ALA A 140 -23.60 8.97 -27.32
C ALA A 140 -24.00 10.15 -26.42
N SER A 141 -25.09 10.84 -26.76
CA SER A 141 -25.61 11.97 -25.97
C SER A 141 -26.15 11.56 -24.60
N SER A 142 -26.51 10.30 -24.41
CA SER A 142 -27.04 9.74 -23.17
C SER A 142 -26.35 8.41 -22.84
N VAL A 143 -26.39 8.03 -21.56
CA VAL A 143 -26.16 6.65 -21.14
C VAL A 143 -27.17 5.74 -21.85
N VAL A 144 -26.72 4.64 -22.45
CA VAL A 144 -27.59 3.69 -23.13
C VAL A 144 -27.38 2.30 -22.54
N LEU A 145 -28.46 1.70 -22.03
CA LEU A 145 -28.46 0.34 -21.49
C LEU A 145 -28.98 -0.64 -22.54
N THR A 146 -28.39 -1.84 -22.57
CA THR A 146 -29.06 -2.97 -23.22
C THR A 146 -30.31 -3.35 -22.44
N ASN A 147 -31.24 -4.07 -23.07
CA ASN A 147 -32.45 -4.54 -22.41
C ASN A 147 -32.11 -5.45 -21.21
N GLU A 148 -31.11 -6.33 -21.38
CA GLU A 148 -30.65 -7.26 -20.36
C GLU A 148 -30.00 -6.54 -19.18
N ALA A 149 -29.19 -5.51 -19.46
CA ALA A 149 -28.58 -4.66 -18.44
C ALA A 149 -29.64 -3.88 -17.65
N ALA A 150 -30.64 -3.33 -18.33
CA ALA A 150 -31.76 -2.65 -17.69
C ALA A 150 -32.58 -3.61 -16.79
N LYS A 151 -32.79 -4.86 -17.23
CA LYS A 151 -33.39 -5.92 -16.42
C LYS A 151 -32.59 -6.20 -15.16
N ALA A 152 -31.27 -6.34 -15.28
CA ALA A 152 -30.37 -6.61 -14.17
C ALA A 152 -30.33 -5.45 -13.15
N ALA A 153 -30.50 -4.21 -13.62
CA ALA A 153 -30.62 -3.01 -12.78
C ALA A 153 -32.02 -2.81 -12.15
N GLY A 154 -32.94 -3.77 -12.32
CA GLY A 154 -34.29 -3.71 -11.75
C GLY A 154 -35.18 -2.61 -12.32
N LEU A 155 -34.90 -2.15 -13.55
CA LEU A 155 -35.72 -1.14 -14.21
C LEU A 155 -37.04 -1.78 -14.71
N PRO A 156 -38.18 -1.06 -14.64
CA PRO A 156 -39.50 -1.63 -14.91
C PRO A 156 -39.74 -1.77 -16.41
N LEU A 157 -39.25 -2.86 -17.01
CA LEU A 157 -39.25 -3.07 -18.46
C LEU A 157 -40.65 -3.19 -19.06
N GLU A 158 -41.62 -3.65 -18.27
CA GLU A 158 -42.98 -3.97 -18.71
C GLU A 158 -43.80 -2.73 -19.08
N VAL A 159 -43.43 -1.56 -18.54
CA VAL A 159 -44.11 -0.28 -18.80
C VAL A 159 -43.33 0.62 -19.74
N LEU A 160 -42.21 0.16 -20.29
CA LEU A 160 -41.37 0.99 -21.16
C LEU A 160 -42.02 1.25 -22.51
N SER A 161 -41.98 2.51 -22.92
CA SER A 161 -42.41 2.95 -24.24
C SER A 161 -41.19 3.31 -25.09
N TYR A 162 -40.93 2.52 -26.14
CA TYR A 162 -39.83 2.71 -27.09
C TYR A 162 -40.15 3.78 -28.14
N THR A 163 -40.35 5.02 -27.70
CA THR A 163 -40.79 6.14 -28.56
C THR A 163 -39.66 7.05 -29.00
N VAL A 164 -38.53 7.07 -28.28
CA VAL A 164 -37.40 7.95 -28.57
C VAL A 164 -36.68 7.44 -29.81
N ALA A 165 -36.60 8.26 -30.86
CA ALA A 165 -35.77 7.96 -32.02
C ALA A 165 -34.30 8.24 -31.69
N VAL A 166 -33.44 7.27 -31.98
CA VAL A 166 -31.99 7.39 -31.80
C VAL A 166 -31.28 7.05 -33.09
N ASP A 167 -30.33 7.88 -33.48
CA ASP A 167 -29.43 7.59 -34.59
C ASP A 167 -28.29 6.71 -34.09
N THR A 168 -28.11 5.56 -34.74
CA THR A 168 -27.05 4.60 -34.43
C THR A 168 -26.20 4.35 -35.67
N ALA A 169 -25.05 3.71 -35.49
CA ALA A 169 -24.20 3.30 -36.62
C ALA A 169 -24.92 2.37 -37.61
N ASN A 170 -25.96 1.66 -37.17
CA ASN A 170 -26.76 0.75 -38.01
C ASN A 170 -28.03 1.43 -38.57
N GLY A 171 -28.16 2.75 -38.44
CA GLY A 171 -29.34 3.51 -38.83
C GLY A 171 -30.21 3.94 -37.64
N ARG A 172 -31.47 4.30 -37.90
CA ARG A 172 -32.41 4.76 -36.87
C ARG A 172 -32.94 3.59 -36.06
N ALA A 173 -32.87 3.69 -34.75
CA ALA A 173 -33.46 2.77 -33.79
C ALA A 173 -34.45 3.50 -32.87
N ARG A 174 -35.19 2.73 -32.08
CA ARG A 174 -36.06 3.25 -31.02
C ARG A 174 -35.51 2.85 -29.66
N ALA A 175 -35.63 3.75 -28.70
CA ALA A 175 -35.24 3.54 -27.31
C ALA A 175 -36.35 4.01 -26.36
N ALA A 176 -36.35 3.46 -25.15
CA ALA A 176 -37.19 3.93 -24.05
C ALA A 176 -36.39 4.86 -23.15
N SER A 177 -36.97 5.99 -22.75
CA SER A 177 -36.34 6.93 -21.83
C SER A 177 -36.57 6.50 -20.39
N VAL A 178 -35.53 6.55 -19.57
CA VAL A 178 -35.57 6.26 -18.13
C VAL A 178 -34.63 7.18 -17.37
N THR A 179 -34.88 7.33 -16.08
CA THR A 179 -33.94 7.97 -15.15
C THR A 179 -33.36 6.91 -14.23
N LEU A 180 -32.04 6.80 -14.21
CA LEU A 180 -31.32 5.93 -13.29
C LEU A 180 -31.30 6.59 -11.91
N GLN A 181 -31.62 5.83 -10.86
CA GLN A 181 -31.55 6.33 -9.48
C GLN A 181 -30.11 6.65 -9.11
N SER A 182 -29.18 5.76 -9.51
CA SER A 182 -27.76 5.99 -9.38
C SER A 182 -26.95 5.27 -10.46
N ILE A 183 -25.82 5.86 -10.82
CA ILE A 183 -24.76 5.22 -11.59
C ILE A 183 -23.42 5.49 -10.92
N GLY A 184 -22.74 4.42 -10.54
CA GLY A 184 -21.43 4.44 -9.92
C GLY A 184 -20.32 4.06 -10.90
N VAL A 185 -19.17 4.72 -10.79
CA VAL A 185 -17.92 4.37 -11.47
C VAL A 185 -16.78 4.48 -10.45
N GLY A 186 -16.21 3.37 -10.00
CA GLY A 186 -15.26 3.37 -8.88
C GLY A 186 -15.86 4.06 -7.65
N GLY A 187 -15.21 5.10 -7.14
CA GLY A 187 -15.72 5.95 -6.05
C GLY A 187 -16.67 7.09 -6.46
N ILE A 188 -16.93 7.29 -7.75
CA ILE A 188 -17.83 8.34 -8.26
C ILE A 188 -19.25 7.79 -8.29
N VAL A 189 -20.22 8.52 -7.72
CA VAL A 189 -21.63 8.13 -7.75
C VAL A 189 -22.48 9.32 -8.16
N GLU A 190 -23.11 9.22 -9.32
CA GLU A 190 -24.06 10.19 -9.83
C GLU A 190 -25.48 9.68 -9.64
N ARG A 191 -26.41 10.59 -9.34
CA ARG A 191 -27.84 10.30 -9.13
C ARG A 191 -28.69 10.96 -10.20
N ASP A 192 -29.89 10.43 -10.38
CA ASP A 192 -30.90 10.98 -11.28
C ASP A 192 -30.37 11.18 -12.71
N VAL A 193 -29.68 10.16 -13.23
CA VAL A 193 -29.01 10.22 -14.53
C VAL A 193 -29.97 9.78 -15.63
N SER A 194 -30.22 10.66 -16.59
CA SER A 194 -31.01 10.35 -17.78
C SER A 194 -30.32 9.26 -18.61
N ALA A 195 -31.06 8.23 -18.98
CA ALA A 195 -30.58 7.13 -19.77
C ALA A 195 -31.64 6.64 -20.77
N LEU A 196 -31.16 5.89 -21.76
CA LEU A 196 -31.98 5.23 -22.75
C LEU A 196 -31.84 3.71 -22.61
N ILE A 197 -32.91 2.98 -22.86
CA ILE A 197 -32.89 1.52 -22.96
C ILE A 197 -33.12 1.15 -24.42
N ALA A 198 -32.16 0.45 -25.00
CA ALA A 198 -32.26 -0.06 -26.36
C ALA A 198 -33.30 -1.19 -26.44
N GLN A 199 -33.93 -1.35 -27.61
CA GLN A 199 -34.74 -2.53 -27.87
C GLN A 199 -33.89 -3.82 -27.79
N PRO A 200 -34.49 -4.96 -27.43
CA PRO A 200 -33.79 -6.24 -27.39
C PRO A 200 -33.02 -6.52 -28.68
N GLY A 201 -31.75 -6.89 -28.55
CA GLY A 201 -30.87 -7.22 -29.68
C GLY A 201 -30.35 -6.03 -30.51
N GLN A 202 -30.78 -4.78 -30.25
CA GLN A 202 -30.29 -3.60 -31.00
C GLN A 202 -28.94 -3.09 -30.50
N LEU A 203 -28.58 -3.38 -29.25
CA LEU A 203 -27.33 -2.95 -28.63
C LEU A 203 -26.62 -4.14 -28.00
N ARG A 204 -25.35 -4.35 -28.35
CA ARG A 204 -24.54 -5.47 -27.83
C ARG A 204 -23.97 -5.23 -26.44
N GLN A 205 -23.60 -3.99 -26.14
CA GLN A 205 -23.00 -3.58 -24.87
C GLN A 205 -23.50 -2.19 -24.49
N SER A 206 -23.74 -1.99 -23.19
CA SER A 206 -24.19 -0.70 -22.67
C SER A 206 -23.12 0.39 -22.89
N LEU A 207 -23.57 1.62 -23.10
CA LEU A 207 -22.74 2.78 -23.44
C LEU A 207 -22.79 3.82 -22.33
N LEU A 208 -21.62 4.24 -21.85
CA LEU A 208 -21.44 5.33 -20.91
C LEU A 208 -21.28 6.64 -21.69
N GLY A 209 -22.39 7.34 -21.89
CA GLY A 209 -22.48 8.54 -22.70
C GLY A 209 -22.44 9.85 -21.93
N MET A 210 -22.73 10.94 -22.64
CA MET A 210 -22.57 12.31 -22.16
C MET A 210 -23.50 12.69 -20.99
N SER A 211 -24.66 12.05 -20.83
CA SER A 211 -25.56 12.32 -19.69
C SER A 211 -24.96 11.95 -18.32
N PHE A 212 -23.94 11.08 -18.31
CA PHE A 212 -23.08 10.84 -17.14
C PHE A 212 -21.85 11.74 -17.16
N LEU A 213 -21.12 11.80 -18.29
CA LEU A 213 -19.83 12.50 -18.38
C LEU A 213 -19.94 14.01 -18.10
N ASN A 214 -21.04 14.64 -18.48
CA ASN A 214 -21.30 16.07 -18.23
C ASN A 214 -21.58 16.40 -16.76
N ARG A 215 -21.74 15.39 -15.90
CA ARG A 215 -21.95 15.58 -14.46
C ARG A 215 -20.65 15.59 -13.67
N LEU A 216 -19.55 15.24 -14.32
CA LEU A 216 -18.22 15.19 -13.72
C LEU A 216 -17.58 16.58 -13.74
N GLU A 217 -16.67 16.85 -12.80
CA GLU A 217 -15.82 18.06 -12.82
C GLU A 217 -14.97 18.08 -14.10
N GLY A 218 -14.49 16.91 -14.50
CA GLY A 218 -13.83 16.75 -15.78
C GLY A 218 -13.52 15.30 -16.10
N TRP A 219 -13.32 15.04 -17.38
CA TRP A 219 -12.83 13.77 -17.89
C TRP A 219 -11.83 14.02 -19.00
N GLU A 220 -10.85 13.13 -19.14
CA GLU A 220 -9.84 13.21 -20.19
C GLU A 220 -9.34 11.84 -20.61
N VAL A 221 -8.98 11.72 -21.89
CA VAL A 221 -8.29 10.57 -22.43
C VAL A 221 -6.83 10.95 -22.66
N ARG A 222 -5.90 10.32 -21.95
CA ARG A 222 -4.45 10.51 -22.08
C ARG A 222 -3.80 9.20 -22.50
N GLY A 223 -3.48 9.07 -23.79
CA GLY A 223 -2.92 7.84 -24.36
C GLY A 223 -3.86 6.66 -24.09
N ASP A 224 -3.41 5.70 -23.30
CA ASP A 224 -4.16 4.48 -22.93
C ASP A 224 -4.86 4.56 -21.58
N ARG A 225 -5.10 5.77 -21.07
CA ARG A 225 -5.85 5.99 -19.83
C ARG A 225 -7.01 6.96 -20.03
N LEU A 226 -8.15 6.60 -19.45
CA LEU A 226 -9.27 7.48 -19.18
C LEU A 226 -9.16 7.94 -17.73
N VAL A 227 -9.25 9.24 -17.50
CA VAL A 227 -9.27 9.83 -16.15
C VAL A 227 -10.61 10.53 -15.97
N LEU A 228 -11.33 10.19 -14.90
CA LEU A 228 -12.61 10.79 -14.51
C LEU A 228 -12.43 11.51 -13.16
N ARG A 229 -12.98 12.73 -13.03
CA ARG A 229 -12.91 13.55 -11.82
C ARG A 229 -14.32 13.97 -11.39
N ALA A 230 -14.73 13.63 -10.18
CA ALA A 230 -16.02 14.07 -9.64
C ALA A 230 -15.91 15.43 -8.94
N TYR A 231 -16.99 16.22 -9.00
CA TYR A 231 -17.11 17.47 -8.23
C TYR A 231 -16.94 17.24 -6.73
N PRO A 232 -16.39 18.20 -5.96
CA PRO A 232 -16.20 18.13 -4.51
C PRO A 232 -17.51 18.03 -3.70
#